data_AF-A0A949HXJ7-F1
#
_entry.id   AF-A0A949HXJ7-F1
#
_cell.length_a   1.000
_cell.length_b   1.000
_cell.length_c   1.000
_cell.angle_alpha   90.00
_cell.angle_beta   90.00
_cell.angle_gamma   90.00
#
_symmetry.space_group_name_H-M   'P 1'
#
loop_
_entity.id
_entity.type
_entity.pdbx_description
1 polymer ?
#
loop_
_entity_poly.entity_id
_entity_poly.type
_entity_poly.pdbx_seq_one_letter_code
_entity_poly.pdbx_strand_id
1 'polypeptide(L)'
;NAKLAIEGLGGSYGVEKLFHYQMKPEMGVPDTKIYEFPGPDDSWRREITEFEKAVETAKNQGQPAAGPGLAEARAALNVVQEIYRKPHDAP
;
A
#
# COMPACT_ATOMS: atom_id res chain seq x y z
N ASN A 1 19.04 3.32 10.27
CA ASN A 1 18.87 3.84 8.90
C ASN A 1 18.85 2.70 7.91
N ALA A 2 17.88 2.69 7.01
CA ALA A 2 17.78 1.72 5.92
C ALA A 2 17.34 2.46 4.66
N LYS A 3 17.80 1.99 3.49
CA LYS A 3 17.32 2.47 2.19
C LYS A 3 16.31 1.46 1.65
N LEU A 4 15.16 1.95 1.21
CA LEU A 4 14.21 1.19 0.41
C LEU A 4 14.32 1.66 -1.03
N ALA A 5 14.34 0.72 -1.98
CA ALA A 5 14.24 1.01 -3.41
C ALA A 5 13.19 0.09 -4.03
N ILE A 6 12.35 0.65 -4.89
CA ILE A 6 11.29 -0.09 -5.60
C ILE A 6 11.62 -0.01 -7.08
N GLU A 7 11.63 -1.15 -7.75
CA GLU A 7 11.86 -1.27 -9.19
C GLU A 7 10.78 -2.12 -9.84
N GLY A 8 10.54 -1.90 -11.13
CA GLY A 8 9.48 -2.58 -11.89
C GLY A 8 8.10 -1.94 -11.69
N LEU A 9 7.24 -2.09 -12.70
CA LEU A 9 5.84 -1.65 -12.70
C LEU A 9 4.85 -2.82 -12.88
N GLY A 10 5.36 -4.05 -12.82
CA GLY A 10 4.58 -5.25 -13.06
C GLY A 10 4.28 -5.51 -14.54
N GLY A 11 3.66 -6.66 -14.82
CA GLY A 11 3.19 -7.04 -16.15
C GLY A 11 4.29 -7.04 -17.22
N SER A 12 4.05 -6.37 -18.35
CA SER A 12 5.01 -6.28 -19.45
C SER A 12 6.25 -5.44 -19.13
N TYR A 13 6.25 -4.69 -18.02
CA TYR A 13 7.37 -3.84 -17.58
C TYR A 13 8.31 -4.56 -16.62
N GLY A 14 8.13 -5.88 -16.43
CA GLY A 14 8.97 -6.71 -15.58
C GLY A 14 8.41 -6.90 -14.16
N VAL A 15 9.01 -7.82 -13.42
CA VAL A 15 8.61 -8.16 -12.05
C VAL A 15 8.90 -6.98 -11.12
N GLU A 16 7.92 -6.60 -10.30
CA GLU A 16 8.13 -5.61 -9.24
C GLU A 16 9.03 -6.16 -8.14
N LYS A 17 9.97 -5.33 -7.68
CA LYS A 17 10.94 -5.68 -6.65
C LYS A 17 11.04 -4.58 -5.61
N LEU A 18 11.04 -4.97 -4.34
CA LEU A 18 11.41 -4.12 -3.22
C LEU A 18 12.78 -4.56 -2.70
N PHE A 19 13.76 -3.65 -2.78
CA PHE A 19 15.06 -3.79 -2.17
C PHE A 19 15.06 -3.12 -0.80
N HIS A 20 15.39 -3.88 0.24
CA HIS A 20 15.64 -3.38 1.58
C HIS A 20 17.13 -3.48 1.88
N TYR A 21 17.80 -2.33 1.87
CA TYR A 21 19.22 -2.19 2.21
C TYR A 21 19.35 -1.75 3.67
N GLN A 22 19.65 -2.71 4.54
CA GLN A 22 19.87 -2.46 5.95
C GLN A 22 21.35 -2.11 6.18
N MET A 23 21.61 -0.85 6.56
CA MET A 23 22.97 -0.42 6.91
C MET A 23 23.39 -1.08 8.23
N LYS A 24 24.62 -1.60 8.27
CA LYS A 24 25.27 -2.07 9.49
C LYS A 24 25.94 -0.90 10.23
N PRO A 25 26.15 -1.01 11.55
CA PRO A 25 26.95 -0.04 12.30
C PRO A 25 28.41 -0.01 11.82
N GLU A 26 28.92 -1.15 11.38
CA GLU A 26 30.25 -1.30 10.81
C GLU A 26 30.27 -0.81 9.34
N MET A 27 31.33 -0.10 8.94
CA MET A 27 31.50 0.35 7.56
C MET A 27 31.59 -0.86 6.62
N GLY A 28 30.70 -0.91 5.63
CA GLY A 28 30.67 -2.02 4.67
C GLY A 28 29.41 -2.04 3.81
N VAL A 29 29.28 -3.08 2.99
CA VAL A 29 28.08 -3.31 2.18
C VAL A 29 26.87 -3.55 3.08
N PRO A 30 25.69 -2.96 2.76
CA PRO A 30 24.48 -3.19 3.53
C PRO A 30 23.98 -4.62 3.33
N ASP A 31 23.35 -5.18 4.37
CA ASP A 31 22.56 -6.39 4.19
C ASP A 31 21.38 -6.08 3.28
N THR A 32 21.28 -6.81 2.17
CA THR A 32 20.27 -6.55 1.14
C THR A 32 19.27 -7.70 1.13
N LYS A 33 18.00 -7.38 1.35
CA LYS A 33 16.90 -8.32 1.16
C LYS A 33 16.04 -7.85 -0.01
N ILE A 34 15.75 -8.77 -0.93
CA ILE A 34 14.93 -8.50 -2.11
C ILE A 34 13.61 -9.25 -1.94
N TYR A 35 12.52 -8.52 -2.11
CA TYR A 35 11.18 -9.08 -2.21
C TYR A 35 10.73 -8.94 -3.67
N GLU A 36 10.34 -10.04 -4.28
CA GLU A 36 9.79 -10.04 -5.64
C GLU A 36 8.29 -10.28 -5.56
N PHE A 37 7.54 -9.55 -6.36
CA PHE A 37 6.09 -9.67 -6.48
C PHE A 37 5.75 -10.18 -7.89
N PRO A 38 5.93 -11.49 -8.15
CA PRO A 38 5.69 -12.05 -9.47
C PRO A 38 4.19 -12.16 -9.74
N GLY A 39 3.82 -11.92 -11.00
CA GLY A 39 2.46 -12.08 -11.49
C GLY A 39 1.73 -10.76 -11.74
N PRO A 40 0.47 -10.84 -12.19
CA PRO A 40 -0.35 -9.66 -12.42
C PRO A 40 -0.78 -9.03 -11.09
N ASP A 41 -0.84 -7.69 -11.06
CA ASP A 41 -1.54 -7.00 -9.98
C ASP A 41 -3.05 -7.16 -10.17
N ASP A 42 -3.69 -7.82 -9.21
CA ASP A 42 -5.13 -8.05 -9.15
C ASP A 42 -5.84 -7.11 -8.16
N SER A 43 -5.13 -6.16 -7.57
CA SER A 43 -5.64 -5.26 -6.52
C SER A 43 -6.93 -4.56 -6.95
N TRP A 44 -6.91 -3.89 -8.10
CA TRP A 44 -8.06 -3.20 -8.69
C TRP A 44 -9.23 -4.14 -8.97
N ARG A 45 -8.96 -5.30 -9.57
CA ARG A 45 -9.99 -6.28 -9.88
C ARG A 45 -10.69 -6.76 -8.61
N ARG A 46 -9.93 -7.04 -7.55
CA ARG A 46 -10.45 -7.45 -6.25
C ARG A 46 -11.26 -6.34 -5.60
N GLU A 47 -10.73 -5.12 -5.57
CA GLU A 47 -11.39 -3.96 -4.98
C GLU A 47 -12.75 -3.68 -5.65
N ILE A 48 -12.79 -3.66 -6.99
CA ILE A 48 -14.05 -3.45 -7.74
C ILE A 48 -15.04 -4.61 -7.51
N THR A 49 -14.56 -5.85 -7.48
CA THR A 49 -15.42 -7.01 -7.20
C THR A 49 -16.07 -6.90 -5.82
N GLU A 50 -15.31 -6.49 -4.80
CA GLU A 50 -15.87 -6.31 -3.45
C GLU A 50 -16.80 -5.09 -3.37
N PHE A 51 -16.50 -4.01 -4.09
CA PHE A 51 -17.39 -2.86 -4.20
C PHE A 51 -18.74 -3.22 -4.82
N GLU A 52 -18.75 -3.99 -5.92
CA GLU A 52 -19.98 -4.45 -6.57
C GLU A 52 -20.84 -5.31 -5.63
N LYS A 53 -20.22 -6.27 -4.93
CA LYS A 53 -20.88 -7.08 -3.90
C LYS A 53 -21.47 -6.22 -2.79
N ALA A 54 -20.76 -5.16 -2.41
CA ALA A 54 -21.21 -4.25 -1.37
C ALA A 54 -22.49 -3.50 -1.79
N VAL A 55 -22.54 -3.03 -3.03
CA VAL A 55 -23.72 -2.38 -3.62
C VAL A 55 -24.91 -3.34 -3.68
N GLU A 56 -24.69 -4.58 -4.11
CA GLU A 56 -25.75 -5.59 -4.19
C GLU A 56 -26.29 -5.97 -2.80
N THR A 57 -25.39 -6.19 -1.83
CA THR A 57 -25.76 -6.47 -0.44
C THR A 57 -26.59 -5.34 0.16
N ALA A 58 -26.18 -4.09 -0.06
CA ALA A 58 -26.91 -2.92 0.44
C ALA A 58 -28.32 -2.80 -0.15
N LYS A 59 -28.48 -3.09 -1.44
CA LYS A 59 -29.79 -3.13 -2.09
C LYS A 59 -30.70 -4.23 -1.50
N ASN A 60 -30.14 -5.41 -1.24
CA ASN A 60 -30.91 -6.58 -0.83
C ASN A 60 -31.24 -6.60 0.67
N GLN A 61 -30.37 -6.05 1.52
CA GLN A 61 -30.47 -6.15 2.98
C GLN A 61 -30.82 -4.81 3.66
N GLY A 62 -30.84 -3.70 2.91
CA GLY A 62 -31.14 -2.37 3.44
C GLY A 62 -30.09 -1.84 4.43
N GLN A 63 -28.91 -2.45 4.48
CA GLN A 63 -27.81 -2.12 5.38
C GLN A 63 -26.49 -2.08 4.61
N PRO A 64 -25.52 -1.23 4.98
CA PRO A 64 -24.21 -1.21 4.34
C PRO A 64 -23.55 -2.59 4.40
N ALA A 65 -22.83 -2.95 3.35
CA ALA A 65 -22.10 -4.22 3.34
C ALA A 65 -21.00 -4.25 4.40
N ALA A 66 -20.68 -5.46 4.88
CA ALA A 66 -19.59 -5.67 5.81
C ALA A 66 -18.24 -5.39 5.11
N GLY A 67 -17.45 -4.47 5.65
CA GLY A 67 -16.15 -4.11 5.10
C GLY A 67 -15.74 -2.66 5.43
N PRO A 68 -14.56 -2.22 4.97
CA PRO A 68 -14.12 -0.84 5.12
C PRO A 68 -15.11 0.11 4.43
N GLY A 69 -15.52 1.16 5.13
CA GLY A 69 -16.45 2.16 4.63
C GLY A 69 -16.02 3.57 4.97
N LEU A 70 -16.99 4.46 5.15
CA LEU A 70 -16.73 5.88 5.40
C LEU A 70 -15.93 6.13 6.68
N ALA A 71 -16.08 5.28 7.71
CA ALA A 71 -15.37 5.42 8.96
C ALA A 71 -13.86 5.16 8.79
N GLU A 72 -13.51 4.08 8.10
CA GLU A 72 -12.13 3.70 7.79
C GLU A 72 -11.48 4.74 6.86
N ALA A 73 -12.21 5.19 5.83
CA ALA A 73 -11.74 6.25 4.94
C ALA A 73 -11.43 7.54 5.72
N ARG A 74 -12.31 7.95 6.64
CA ARG A 74 -12.08 9.12 7.50
C ARG A 74 -10.86 8.92 8.41
N ALA A 75 -10.71 7.74 9.00
CA ALA A 75 -9.56 7.43 9.84
C ALA A 75 -8.23 7.53 9.07
N ALA A 76 -8.19 7.01 7.85
CA ALA A 76 -7.02 7.14 6.97
C ALA A 76 -6.71 8.61 6.65
N LEU A 77 -7.72 9.40 6.28
CA LEU A 77 -7.54 10.83 5.99
C LEU A 77 -7.08 11.63 7.21
N ASN A 78 -7.52 11.29 8.41
CA ASN A 78 -7.04 11.92 9.64
C ASN A 78 -5.53 11.69 9.82
N VAL A 79 -5.03 10.47 9.57
CA VAL A 79 -3.59 10.18 9.65
C VAL A 79 -2.81 11.01 8.63
N VAL A 80 -3.30 11.10 7.40
CA VAL A 80 -2.70 11.93 6.35
C VAL A 80 -2.65 13.39 6.81
N GLN A 81 -3.76 13.93 7.32
CA GLN A 81 -3.83 15.31 7.81
C GLN A 81 -2.81 15.59 8.93
N GLU A 82 -2.63 14.65 9.86
CA GLU A 82 -1.65 14.80 10.95
C GLU A 82 -0.20 14.76 10.45
N ILE A 83 0.09 14.00 9.39
CA ILE A 83 1.40 14.02 8.72
C ILE A 83 1.67 15.41 8.10
N TYR A 84 0.70 15.96 7.37
CA TYR A 84 0.83 17.28 6.73
C TYR A 84 0.85 18.46 7.72
N ARG A 85 0.25 18.30 8.92
CA ARG A 85 0.29 19.33 9.97
C ARG A 85 1.66 19.50 10.61
N LYS A 86 2.47 18.45 10.61
CA LYS A 86 3.83 18.53 11.15
C LYS A 86 4.65 19.38 10.17
N PRO A 87 5.27 20.49 10.62
CA PRO A 87 6.19 21.22 9.77
C PRO A 87 7.26 20.23 9.31
N HIS A 88 7.47 20.18 8.00
CA HIS A 88 8.63 19.52 7.45
C HIS A 88 9.83 20.37 7.88
N ASP A 89 10.53 19.98 8.94
CA ASP A 89 11.87 20.51 9.21
C ASP A 89 12.75 20.08 8.03
N ALA A 90 12.78 20.90 6.99
CA ALA A 90 13.74 20.81 5.92
C ALA A 90 15.06 21.40 6.45
N PRO A 91 16.17 20.64 6.43
CA PRO A 91 17.48 21.27 6.41
C PRO A 91 17.69 22.05 5.11
#